data_AF-A0A7S8F3D9-F1
#
_entry.id   AF-A0A7S8F3D9-F1
#
_cell.length_a   1.000
_cell.length_b   1.000
_cell.length_c   1.000
_cell.angle_alpha   90.00
_cell.angle_beta   90.00
_cell.angle_gamma   90.00
#
_symmetry.space_group_name_H-M   'P 1'
#
loop_
_entity.id
_entity.type
_entity.pdbx_description
1 polymer ?
#
loop_
_entity_poly.entity_id
_entity_poly.type
_entity_poly.pdbx_seq_one_letter_code
_entity_poly.pdbx_strand_id
1 'polypeptide(L)'
;MIDIEIQNETHQTVFRIKVVTVPRIGEGIRLQEPTGSWASYDILDVWYQKADYGDVWMPYIHVRMTPDELKAVEMAKSNPMVDRSQAMPIEEFLKKFEGDREHETVKLNLDLTEDH
;
A
#
# COMPACT_ATOMS: atom_id res chain seq x y z
N MET A 1 2.34 -5.92 25.72
CA MET A 1 2.34 -6.12 24.26
C MET A 1 1.32 -7.21 23.99
N ILE A 2 0.39 -6.97 23.05
CA ILE A 2 -0.71 -7.86 22.71
C ILE A 2 -0.42 -8.40 21.31
N ASP A 3 -0.50 -9.72 21.17
CA ASP A 3 -0.40 -10.39 19.88
C ASP A 3 -1.78 -10.54 19.26
N ILE A 4 -1.93 -10.18 17.99
CA ILE A 4 -3.16 -10.36 17.21
C ILE A 4 -2.81 -11.22 16.00
N GLU A 5 -3.57 -12.29 15.78
CA GLU A 5 -3.49 -13.07 14.55
C GLU A 5 -4.49 -12.54 13.53
N ILE A 6 -4.03 -12.35 12.29
CA ILE A 6 -4.87 -11.93 11.18
C ILE A 6 -4.90 -13.04 10.15
N GLN A 7 -6.10 -13.53 9.86
CA GLN A 7 -6.39 -14.53 8.84
C GLN A 7 -6.92 -13.82 7.60
N ASN A 8 -6.15 -13.86 6.51
CA ASN A 8 -6.48 -13.16 5.27
C ASN A 8 -7.08 -14.16 4.27
N GLU A 9 -8.40 -14.05 4.05
CA GLU A 9 -9.15 -14.89 3.11
C GLU A 9 -8.69 -14.69 1.66
N THR A 10 -8.43 -13.45 1.26
CA THR A 10 -8.11 -13.10 -0.13
C THR A 10 -6.84 -13.79 -0.60
N HIS A 11 -5.80 -13.78 0.23
CA HIS A 11 -4.51 -14.37 -0.11
C HIS A 11 -4.26 -15.74 0.49
N GLN A 12 -5.20 -16.26 1.30
CA GLN A 12 -5.05 -17.50 2.04
C GLN A 12 -3.77 -17.49 2.90
N THR A 13 -3.53 -16.39 3.61
CA THR A 13 -2.34 -16.18 4.44
C THR A 13 -2.69 -15.86 5.87
N VAL A 14 -1.75 -16.11 6.78
CA VAL A 14 -1.86 -15.78 8.19
C VAL A 14 -0.63 -14.99 8.61
N PHE A 15 -0.83 -13.91 9.36
CA PHE A 15 0.26 -13.14 9.94
C PHE A 15 -0.10 -12.63 11.33
N ARG A 16 0.92 -12.25 12.09
CA ARG A 16 0.79 -11.88 13.50
C ARG A 16 1.35 -10.48 13.71
N ILE A 17 0.55 -9.62 14.30
CA ILE A 17 0.96 -8.26 14.65
C ILE A 17 1.07 -8.12 16.15
N LYS A 18 2.08 -7.37 16.59
CA LYS A 18 2.28 -7.02 17.99
C LYS A 18 1.91 -5.57 18.20
N VAL A 19 0.97 -5.34 19.11
CA VAL A 19 0.51 -3.99 19.45
C VAL A 19 0.82 -3.70 20.92
N VAL A 20 1.04 -2.42 21.25
CA VAL A 20 1.31 -1.99 22.63
C VAL A 20 0.03 -1.70 23.41
N THR A 21 -1.07 -1.43 22.71
CA THR A 21 -2.38 -1.07 23.25
C THR A 21 -3.48 -1.82 22.52
N VAL A 22 -4.63 -2.02 23.17
CA VAL A 22 -5.81 -2.63 22.53
C VAL A 22 -6.33 -1.69 21.44
N PRO A 23 -6.30 -2.07 20.15
CA PRO A 23 -6.79 -1.22 19.08
C PRO A 23 -8.32 -1.22 19.07
N ARG A 24 -8.92 -0.09 18.67
CA ARG A 24 -10.33 -0.02 18.28
C ARG A 24 -10.39 0.04 16.77
N ILE A 25 -11.24 -0.79 16.17
CA ILE A 25 -11.41 -0.84 14.71
C ILE A 25 -12.84 -0.43 14.38
N GLY A 26 -12.99 0.60 13.55
CA GLY A 26 -14.28 1.21 13.24
C GLY A 26 -14.91 0.77 11.92
N GLU A 27 -14.10 0.62 10.86
CA GLU A 27 -14.60 0.35 9.49
C GLU A 27 -13.88 -0.83 8.82
N GLY A 28 -12.59 -1.02 9.08
CA GLY A 28 -11.78 -2.06 8.47
C GLY A 28 -10.31 -1.85 8.80
N ILE A 29 -9.44 -2.58 8.11
CA ILE A 29 -7.99 -2.43 8.25
C ILE A 29 -7.34 -2.23 6.89
N ARG A 30 -6.15 -1.62 6.89
CA ARG A 30 -5.30 -1.57 5.70
C ARG A 30 -4.10 -2.47 5.90
N LEU A 31 -3.83 -3.28 4.89
CA LEU A 31 -2.70 -4.19 4.87
C LEU A 31 -1.79 -3.84 3.70
N GLN A 32 -0.49 -4.06 3.88
CA GLN A 32 0.47 -3.89 2.80
C GLN A 32 0.52 -5.17 1.97
N GLU A 33 0.26 -5.01 0.68
CA GLU A 33 0.30 -6.08 -0.31
C GLU A 33 1.74 -6.50 -0.63
N PRO A 34 1.95 -7.72 -1.18
CA PRO A 34 3.27 -8.14 -1.67
C PRO A 34 3.89 -7.19 -2.71
N THR A 35 3.07 -6.40 -3.39
CA THR A 35 3.49 -5.36 -4.34
C THR A 35 4.01 -4.09 -3.66
N GLY A 36 3.90 -3.99 -2.33
CA GLY A 36 4.24 -2.80 -1.54
C GLY A 36 3.10 -1.79 -1.41
N SER A 37 2.01 -1.95 -2.17
CA SER A 37 0.83 -1.07 -2.11
C SER A 37 -0.03 -1.35 -0.86
N TRP A 38 -0.76 -0.34 -0.39
CA TRP A 38 -1.70 -0.49 0.73
C TRP A 38 -3.12 -0.73 0.23
N ALA A 39 -3.67 -1.89 0.55
CA ALA A 39 -5.02 -2.29 0.19
C ALA A 39 -5.98 -2.21 1.39
N SER A 40 -7.25 -1.94 1.11
CA SER A 40 -8.31 -1.89 2.12
C SER A 40 -8.97 -3.26 2.29
N TYR A 41 -9.18 -3.66 3.55
CA TYR A 41 -9.74 -4.94 3.96
C TYR A 41 -10.93 -4.78 4.90
N ASP A 42 -12.01 -5.50 4.59
CA ASP A 42 -13.16 -5.67 5.46
C ASP A 42 -12.83 -6.69 6.55
N ILE A 43 -13.34 -6.46 7.76
CA ILE A 43 -13.32 -7.45 8.83
C ILE A 43 -14.58 -8.30 8.73
N LEU A 44 -14.39 -9.60 8.57
CA LEU A 44 -15.48 -10.56 8.48
C LEU A 44 -15.87 -11.07 9.88
N ASP A 45 -14.87 -11.46 10.68
CA ASP A 45 -15.09 -11.99 12.03
C ASP A 45 -13.97 -11.56 12.98
N VAL A 46 -14.32 -11.44 14.27
CA VAL A 46 -13.38 -11.24 15.37
C VAL A 46 -13.73 -12.18 16.50
N TRP A 47 -12.75 -12.94 16.99
CA TRP A 47 -12.93 -13.82 18.14
C TRP A 47 -11.69 -13.84 19.02
N TYR A 48 -11.85 -14.41 20.21
CA TYR A 48 -10.77 -14.60 21.16
C TYR A 48 -10.61 -16.08 21.45
N GLN A 49 -9.36 -16.54 21.47
CA GLN A 49 -9.02 -17.91 21.88
C GLN A 49 -8.03 -17.85 23.03
N LYS A 50 -8.18 -18.78 23.98
CA LYS A 50 -7.22 -18.91 25.08
C LYS A 50 -5.87 -19.33 24.49
N ALA A 51 -4.80 -18.60 24.86
CA ALA A 51 -3.45 -18.95 24.44
C ALA A 51 -3.04 -20.32 25.01
N ASP A 52 -2.16 -21.02 24.31
CA ASP A 52 -1.59 -22.29 24.79
C ASP A 52 -0.71 -22.12 26.04
N TYR A 53 -0.26 -20.89 26.31
CA TYR A 53 0.59 -20.55 27.43
C TYR A 53 0.01 -19.39 28.25
N GLY A 54 -0.11 -19.62 29.56
CA GLY A 54 -0.64 -18.63 30.50
C GLY A 54 -2.16 -18.45 30.44
N ASP A 55 -2.65 -17.45 31.16
CA ASP A 55 -4.08 -17.09 31.19
C ASP A 55 -4.32 -15.81 30.37
N VAL A 56 -3.93 -15.87 29.09
CA VAL A 56 -4.06 -14.75 28.14
C VAL A 56 -5.01 -15.13 27.03
N TRP A 57 -5.92 -14.21 26.69
CA TRP A 57 -6.80 -14.34 25.54
C TRP A 57 -6.18 -13.65 24.33
N MET A 58 -6.06 -14.40 23.24
CA MET A 58 -5.52 -13.91 21.98
C MET A 58 -6.64 -13.55 21.01
N PRO A 59 -6.66 -12.32 20.48
CA PRO A 59 -7.58 -11.94 19.42
C PRO A 59 -7.15 -12.50 18.07
N TYR A 60 -8.16 -12.90 17.31
CA TYR A 60 -8.08 -13.34 15.93
C TYR A 60 -9.01 -12.46 15.11
N ILE A 61 -8.52 -12.00 13.96
CA ILE A 61 -9.28 -11.17 13.03
C ILE A 61 -9.26 -11.87 11.67
N HIS A 62 -10.45 -12.20 11.16
CA HIS A 62 -10.61 -12.70 9.81
C HIS A 62 -10.94 -11.53 8.88
N VAL A 63 -10.16 -11.38 7.81
CA VAL A 63 -10.28 -10.27 6.87
C VAL A 63 -10.32 -10.72 5.43
N ARG A 64 -10.97 -9.90 4.61
CA ARG A 64 -10.99 -10.05 3.15
C ARG A 64 -10.82 -8.69 2.49
N MET A 65 -10.07 -8.63 1.40
CA MET A 65 -9.89 -7.42 0.63
C MET A 65 -11.26 -6.89 0.19
N THR A 66 -11.46 -5.58 0.32
CA THR A 66 -12.73 -4.97 -0.03
C THR A 66 -13.03 -5.19 -1.53
N PRO A 67 -14.30 -5.35 -1.94
CA PRO A 67 -14.64 -5.60 -3.34
C PRO A 67 -14.15 -4.50 -4.30
N ASP A 68 -14.12 -3.25 -3.84
CA ASP A 68 -13.69 -2.13 -4.67
C ASP A 68 -12.18 -2.10 -4.88
N GLU A 69 -11.40 -2.47 -3.86
CA GLU A 69 -9.97 -2.68 -4.01
C GLU A 69 -9.67 -3.85 -4.96
N LEU A 70 -10.42 -4.94 -4.86
CA LEU A 70 -10.26 -6.10 -5.75
C LEU A 70 -10.49 -5.72 -7.22
N LYS A 71 -11.56 -4.95 -7.51
CA LYS A 71 -11.82 -4.40 -8.84
C LYS A 71 -10.69 -3.50 -9.32
N ALA A 72 -10.19 -2.60 -8.46
CA ALA A 72 -9.09 -1.70 -8.82
C ALA A 72 -7.82 -2.49 -9.20
N VAL A 73 -7.49 -3.55 -8.45
CA VAL A 73 -6.36 -4.44 -8.75
C VAL A 73 -6.56 -5.18 -10.07
N GLU A 74 -7.75 -5.69 -10.36
CA GLU A 74 -8.07 -6.34 -11.63
C GLU A 74 -7.99 -5.38 -12.83
N MET A 75 -8.51 -4.16 -12.67
CA MET A 75 -8.41 -3.11 -13.69
C MET A 75 -6.95 -2.72 -13.95
N ALA A 76 -6.13 -2.59 -12.90
CA ALA A 76 -4.71 -2.31 -13.05
C ALA A 76 -3.97 -3.43 -13.80
N LYS A 77 -4.31 -4.70 -13.55
CA LYS A 77 -3.72 -5.85 -14.25
C LYS A 77 -4.09 -5.90 -15.73
N SER A 78 -5.32 -5.51 -16.06
CA SER A 78 -5.88 -5.58 -17.41
C SER A 78 -5.68 -4.32 -18.24
N ASN A 79 -5.06 -3.27 -17.69
CA ASN A 79 -4.94 -1.97 -18.36
C ASN A 79 -4.18 -2.09 -19.71
N PRO A 80 -4.87 -1.94 -20.87
CA PRO A 80 -4.27 -2.10 -22.18
C PRO A 80 -3.40 -0.91 -22.60
N MET A 81 -3.42 0.20 -21.84
CA MET A 81 -2.59 1.38 -22.10
C MET A 81 -1.15 1.24 -21.59
N VAL A 82 -0.84 0.21 -20.80
CA VAL A 82 0.52 -0.07 -20.35
C VAL A 82 1.10 -1.17 -21.24
N ASP A 83 1.84 -0.76 -22.27
CA ASP A 83 2.60 -1.69 -23.10
C ASP A 83 3.77 -2.26 -22.29
N ARG A 84 3.58 -3.47 -21.76
CA ARG A 84 4.60 -4.16 -20.95
C ARG A 84 5.84 -4.52 -21.76
N SER A 85 5.80 -4.50 -23.09
CA SER A 85 6.99 -4.69 -23.92
C SER A 85 7.94 -3.49 -23.86
N GLN A 86 7.45 -2.33 -23.39
CA GLN A 86 8.23 -1.11 -23.18
C GLN A 86 8.66 -0.92 -21.72
N ALA A 87 8.42 -1.91 -20.85
CA ALA A 87 8.88 -1.87 -19.47
C ALA A 87 10.42 -1.91 -19.45
N MET A 88 11.04 -0.92 -18.80
CA MET A 88 12.48 -0.86 -18.59
C MET A 88 12.79 -0.62 -17.11
N PRO A 89 13.96 -1.08 -16.61
CA PRO A 89 14.40 -0.78 -15.25
C PRO A 89 14.44 0.73 -14.97
N ILE A 90 14.09 1.13 -13.74
CA ILE A 90 14.06 2.54 -13.34
C ILE A 90 15.45 3.18 -13.50
N GLU A 91 16.51 2.41 -13.25
CA GLU A 91 17.90 2.86 -13.38
C GLU A 91 18.24 3.23 -14.83
N GLU A 92 17.81 2.42 -15.80
CA GLU A 92 18.01 2.73 -17.22
C GLU A 92 17.15 3.90 -17.69
N PHE A 93 15.96 4.07 -17.09
CA PHE A 93 15.10 5.21 -17.38
C PHE A 93 15.72 6.51 -16.88
N LEU A 94 16.19 6.53 -15.62
CA LEU A 94 16.85 7.69 -15.02
C LEU A 94 18.13 8.06 -15.78
N LYS A 95 18.91 7.08 -16.22
CA LYS A 95 20.12 7.30 -17.03
C LYS A 95 19.86 8.03 -18.35
N LYS A 96 18.66 7.92 -18.95
CA LYS A 96 18.28 8.71 -20.14
C LYS A 96 18.17 10.21 -19.85
N PHE A 97 17.94 10.59 -18.60
CA PHE A 97 17.81 11.97 -18.15
C PHE A 97 19.05 12.50 -17.41
N GLU A 98 19.97 11.62 -17.01
CA GLU A 98 21.25 12.00 -16.41
C GLU A 98 22.23 12.68 -17.39
N GLY A 99 21.91 12.70 -18.70
CA GLY A 99 22.85 13.10 -19.76
C GLY A 99 22.60 14.44 -20.46
N ASP A 100 21.40 15.02 -20.42
CA ASP A 100 21.11 16.24 -21.19
C ASP A 100 20.27 17.24 -20.39
N ARG A 101 20.94 18.35 -20.03
CA ARG A 101 20.46 19.54 -19.30
C ARG A 101 20.58 19.47 -17.78
N GLU A 102 21.81 19.30 -17.31
CA GLU A 102 22.21 20.00 -16.09
C GLU A 102 22.05 21.51 -16.33
N HIS A 103 21.08 22.12 -15.65
CA HIS A 103 21.07 23.52 -15.24
C HIS A 103 21.54 24.55 -16.29
N GLU A 104 20.90 24.65 -17.45
CA GLU A 104 21.03 25.89 -18.21
C GLU A 104 20.19 26.96 -17.49
N THR A 105 20.86 27.93 -16.85
CA THR A 105 20.17 29.08 -16.25
C THR A 105 19.49 29.83 -17.39
N VAL A 106 18.20 29.58 -17.57
CA VAL A 106 17.37 30.40 -18.45
C VAL A 106 17.36 31.80 -17.85
N LYS A 107 18.00 32.76 -18.53
CA LYS A 107 17.83 34.18 -18.20
C LYS A 107 16.39 34.53 -18.50
N LEU A 108 15.56 34.52 -17.45
CA LEU A 108 14.25 35.18 -17.48
C LEU A 108 14.54 36.67 -17.68
N ASN A 109 14.38 37.15 -18.91
CA ASN A 109 14.24 38.58 -19.15
C ASN A 109 12.86 38.96 -18.60
N LEU A 110 12.82 39.25 -17.29
CA LEU A 110 11.69 39.94 -16.69
C LEU A 110 11.78 41.38 -17.18
N ASP A 111 11.07 41.69 -18.25
CA ASP A 111 10.83 43.07 -18.66
C ASP A 111 9.84 43.67 -17.64
N LEU A 112 10.39 44.15 -16.52
CA LEU A 112 9.67 44.91 -15.50
C LEU A 112 9.63 46.40 -15.89
N THR A 113 9.19 46.70 -17.11
CA THR A 113 8.77 48.05 -17.48
C THR A 113 7.25 48.08 -17.57
N GLU A 114 6.60 48.01 -16.41
CA GLU A 114 5.48 48.91 -16.15
C GLU A 114 6.05 50.13 -15.45
N ASP A 115 6.07 51.27 -16.16
CA ASP A 115 5.85 52.62 -15.61
C ASP A 115 6.07 53.66 -16.71
N HIS A 116 5.00 54.03 -17.42
CA HIS A 116 4.41 55.38 -17.45
C HIS A 116 3.30 55.55 -18.49
#